data_AF-A0A1I1NNS4-F1
#
_entry.id   AF-A0A1I1NNS4-F1
#
_cell.length_a   1.000
_cell.length_b   1.000
_cell.length_c   1.000
_cell.angle_alpha   90.00
_cell.angle_beta   90.00
_cell.angle_gamma   90.00
#
_symmetry.space_group_name_H-M   'P 1'
#
loop_
_entity.id
_entity.type
_entity.pdbx_description
1 polymer ?
#
loop_
_entity_poly.entity_id
_entity_poly.type
_entity_poly.pdbx_seq_one_letter_code
_entity_poly.pdbx_strand_id
1 'polypeptide(L)'
;MSDEKNLSDDLNDMLGDAKDGAKKAADKAEEIAGEAKEKAKEFASEAKEAASEFSEGAKEAFDKATGENKKVLAGILAILLGAFGVHKFILGYNKEGIIMLVVTLVIGGITCGIGAGLMGVIGLIEGIMYLTKSDAEFYNTYQVGKKPWF
;
A
#
# COMPACT_ATOMS: atom_id res chain seq x y z
N MET A 1 27.12 76.12 5.07
CA MET A 1 27.34 75.40 3.79
C MET A 1 28.25 74.17 3.94
N SER A 2 28.90 73.92 5.10
CA SER A 2 29.83 72.79 5.27
C SER A 2 29.19 71.56 5.94
N ASP A 3 28.06 71.73 6.64
CA ASP A 3 27.44 70.66 7.43
C ASP A 3 26.54 69.71 6.61
N GLU A 4 25.93 70.17 5.52
CA GLU A 4 25.11 69.32 4.63
C GLU A 4 25.93 68.31 3.81
N LYS A 5 27.21 68.62 3.55
CA LYS A 5 28.08 67.78 2.71
C LYS A 5 28.56 66.53 3.43
N ASN A 6 28.87 66.62 4.73
CA ASN A 6 29.27 65.46 5.54
C ASN A 6 28.10 64.49 5.76
N LEU A 7 26.88 65.02 5.97
CA LEU A 7 25.70 64.21 6.20
C LEU A 7 25.32 63.36 4.97
N SER A 8 25.59 63.87 3.77
CA SER A 8 25.30 63.18 2.50
C SER A 8 26.28 62.03 2.23
N ASP A 9 27.55 62.21 2.59
CA ASP A 9 28.59 61.21 2.41
C ASP A 9 28.43 60.05 3.41
N ASP A 10 28.14 60.34 4.69
CA ASP A 10 27.82 59.31 5.71
C ASP A 10 26.57 58.48 5.33
N LEU A 11 25.56 59.13 4.72
CA LEU A 11 24.35 58.46 4.29
C LEU A 11 24.61 57.48 3.13
N ASN A 12 25.52 57.83 2.21
CA ASN A 12 25.89 56.96 1.10
C ASN A 12 26.73 55.76 1.56
N ASP A 13 27.62 55.95 2.53
CA ASP A 13 28.41 54.85 3.11
C ASP A 13 27.52 53.86 3.87
N MET A 14 26.59 54.35 4.71
CA MET A 14 25.60 53.49 5.37
C MET A 14 24.71 52.74 4.37
N LEU A 15 24.33 53.39 3.27
CA LEU A 15 23.54 52.75 2.22
C LEU A 15 24.36 51.68 1.48
N GLY A 16 25.65 51.91 1.29
CA GLY A 16 26.61 50.95 0.73
C GLY A 16 26.71 49.70 1.62
N ASP A 17 26.97 49.87 2.90
CA ASP A 17 27.08 48.78 3.87
C ASP A 17 25.76 48.01 4.03
N ALA A 18 24.61 48.70 4.00
CA ALA A 18 23.30 48.06 4.01
C ALA A 18 23.08 47.19 2.77
N LYS A 19 23.54 47.64 1.60
CA LYS A 19 23.39 46.93 0.33
C LYS A 19 24.31 45.71 0.25
N ASP A 20 25.54 45.83 0.75
CA ASP A 20 26.49 44.71 0.83
C ASP A 20 26.03 43.66 1.84
N GLY A 21 25.51 44.08 2.99
CA GLY A 21 24.89 43.20 3.98
C GLY A 21 23.68 42.44 3.41
N ALA A 22 22.82 43.13 2.66
CA ALA A 22 21.68 42.51 1.98
C ALA A 22 22.10 41.49 0.92
N LYS A 23 23.14 41.79 0.13
CA LYS A 23 23.66 40.89 -0.89
C LYS A 23 24.22 39.61 -0.28
N LYS A 24 25.02 39.73 0.77
CA LYS A 24 25.62 38.58 1.48
C LYS A 24 24.56 37.68 2.13
N ALA A 25 23.49 38.28 2.65
CA ALA A 25 22.36 37.53 3.20
C ALA A 25 21.58 36.78 2.11
N ALA A 26 21.40 37.40 0.94
CA ALA A 26 20.75 36.78 -0.22
C ALA A 26 21.57 35.61 -0.77
N ASP A 27 22.88 35.77 -0.94
CA ASP A 27 23.78 34.71 -1.43
C ASP A 27 23.73 33.47 -0.51
N LYS A 28 23.74 33.69 0.81
CA LYS A 28 23.64 32.61 1.80
C LYS A 28 22.26 31.94 1.83
N ALA A 29 21.20 32.70 1.57
CA ALA A 29 19.86 32.15 1.45
C ALA A 29 19.71 31.29 0.18
N GLU A 30 20.34 31.69 -0.93
CA GLU A 30 20.39 30.91 -2.17
C GLU A 30 21.14 29.59 -1.98
N GLU A 31 22.26 29.61 -1.26
CA GLU A 31 23.03 28.40 -0.93
C GLU A 31 22.18 27.41 -0.11
N ILE A 32 21.58 27.87 0.99
CA ILE A 32 20.73 27.03 1.85
C ILE A 32 19.50 26.51 1.09
N ALA A 33 18.89 27.33 0.23
CA ALA A 33 17.78 26.91 -0.60
C ALA A 33 18.20 25.87 -1.64
N GLY A 34 19.41 25.98 -2.20
CA GLY A 34 20.02 25.01 -3.09
C GLY A 34 20.18 23.64 -2.41
N GLU A 35 20.82 23.63 -1.24
CA GLU A 35 21.04 22.40 -0.46
C GLU A 35 19.72 21.75 -0.03
N ALA A 36 18.75 22.55 0.43
CA ALA A 36 17.43 22.05 0.82
C ALA A 36 16.69 21.41 -0.38
N LYS A 37 16.79 22.03 -1.56
CA LYS A 37 16.17 21.52 -2.79
C LYS A 37 16.84 20.23 -3.27
N GLU A 38 18.15 20.12 -3.12
CA GLU A 38 18.88 18.90 -3.48
C GLU A 38 18.50 17.73 -2.57
N LYS A 39 18.49 17.93 -1.24
CA LYS A 39 18.05 16.91 -0.29
C LYS A 39 16.59 16.51 -0.48
N ALA A 40 15.72 17.47 -0.80
CA ALA A 40 14.33 17.17 -1.11
C ALA A 40 14.18 16.33 -2.40
N LYS A 41 15.02 16.57 -3.41
CA LYS A 41 15.05 15.76 -4.63
C LYS A 41 15.55 14.35 -4.37
N GLU A 42 16.61 14.21 -3.58
CA GLU A 42 17.19 12.91 -3.22
C GLU A 42 16.18 12.05 -2.46
N PHE A 43 15.52 12.61 -1.44
CA PHE A 43 14.46 11.93 -0.71
C PHE A 43 13.28 11.56 -1.60
N ALA A 44 12.89 12.44 -2.53
CA ALA A 44 11.82 12.15 -3.48
C ALA A 44 12.20 11.03 -4.47
N SER A 45 13.46 10.94 -4.91
CA SER A 45 13.92 9.84 -5.75
C SER A 45 13.93 8.51 -4.99
N GLU A 46 14.43 8.48 -3.75
CA GLU A 46 14.44 7.27 -2.93
C GLU A 46 13.01 6.79 -2.63
N ALA A 47 12.11 7.71 -2.26
CA ALA A 47 10.71 7.37 -2.03
C ALA A 47 10.03 6.84 -3.30
N LYS A 48 10.37 7.40 -4.47
CA LYS A 48 9.84 6.93 -5.76
C LYS A 48 10.37 5.54 -6.11
N GLU A 49 11.66 5.30 -5.89
CA GLU A 49 12.32 4.03 -6.16
C GLU A 49 11.73 2.90 -5.29
N ALA A 50 11.62 3.12 -3.98
CA ALA A 50 10.99 2.19 -3.06
C ALA A 50 9.52 1.90 -3.42
N ALA A 51 8.77 2.91 -3.86
CA ALA A 51 7.39 2.73 -4.31
C ALA A 51 7.31 1.90 -5.61
N SER A 52 8.22 2.11 -6.56
CA SER A 52 8.29 1.29 -7.78
C SER A 52 8.65 -0.16 -7.48
N GLU A 53 9.65 -0.42 -6.65
CA GLU A 53 10.03 -1.78 -6.26
C GLU A 53 8.87 -2.51 -5.55
N PHE A 54 8.19 -1.82 -4.63
CA PHE A 54 7.01 -2.38 -3.98
C PHE A 54 5.89 -2.69 -4.98
N SER A 55 5.60 -1.77 -5.89
CA SER A 55 4.55 -1.95 -6.90
C SER A 55 4.88 -3.11 -7.86
N GLU A 56 6.14 -3.26 -8.26
CA GLU A 56 6.58 -4.36 -9.11
C GLU A 56 6.49 -5.70 -8.37
N GLY A 57 6.98 -5.77 -7.13
CA GLY A 57 6.87 -6.97 -6.30
C GLY A 57 5.42 -7.35 -6.01
N ALA A 58 4.54 -6.37 -5.76
CA ALA A 58 3.11 -6.61 -5.58
C ALA A 58 2.45 -7.11 -6.87
N LYS A 59 2.83 -6.56 -8.03
CA LYS A 59 2.34 -6.99 -9.33
C LYS A 59 2.80 -8.40 -9.68
N GLU A 60 4.06 -8.74 -9.44
CA GLU A 60 4.59 -10.09 -9.65
C GLU A 60 3.90 -11.11 -8.74
N ALA A 61 3.71 -10.78 -7.46
CA ALA A 61 2.97 -11.63 -6.52
C ALA A 61 1.51 -11.80 -6.95
N PHE A 62 0.88 -10.74 -7.47
CA PHE A 62 -0.48 -10.79 -7.99
C PHE A 62 -0.56 -11.63 -9.26
N ASP A 63 0.31 -11.43 -10.25
CA ASP A 63 0.35 -12.21 -11.49
C ASP A 63 0.60 -13.70 -11.20
N LYS A 64 1.47 -14.02 -10.23
CA LYS A 64 1.68 -15.38 -9.75
C LYS A 64 0.44 -15.96 -9.04
N ALA A 65 -0.33 -15.12 -8.33
CA ALA A 65 -1.55 -15.51 -7.66
C ALA A 65 -2.78 -15.61 -8.59
N THR A 66 -2.79 -14.86 -9.70
CA THR A 66 -3.85 -14.85 -10.72
C THR A 66 -3.50 -15.65 -11.96
N GLY A 67 -2.31 -16.25 -12.04
CA GLY A 67 -1.97 -17.24 -13.05
C GLY A 67 -2.97 -18.40 -13.08
N GLU A 68 -2.86 -19.32 -14.04
CA GLU A 68 -3.77 -20.48 -14.18
C GLU A 68 -4.03 -21.21 -12.85
N ASN A 69 -3.10 -21.10 -11.90
CA ASN A 69 -3.25 -21.54 -10.54
C ASN A 69 -3.81 -20.47 -9.57
N LYS A 70 -5.12 -20.52 -9.30
CA LYS A 70 -5.82 -19.62 -8.36
C LYS A 70 -5.52 -19.89 -6.87
N LYS A 71 -4.50 -20.70 -6.54
CA LYS A 71 -4.21 -21.17 -5.19
C LYS A 71 -3.98 -20.04 -4.20
N VAL A 72 -3.04 -19.14 -4.53
CA VAL A 72 -2.65 -18.05 -3.63
C VAL A 72 -3.81 -17.09 -3.42
N LEU A 73 -4.50 -16.73 -4.52
CA LEU A 73 -5.69 -15.89 -4.46
C LEU A 73 -6.80 -16.51 -3.60
N ALA A 74 -7.14 -17.78 -3.83
CA ALA A 74 -8.15 -18.49 -3.06
C ALA A 74 -7.76 -18.65 -1.59
N GLY A 75 -6.48 -18.92 -1.30
CA GLY A 75 -5.95 -19.07 0.05
C GLY A 75 -5.99 -17.78 0.86
N ILE A 76 -5.52 -16.66 0.31
CA ILE A 76 -5.54 -15.36 0.98
C ILE A 76 -6.98 -14.89 1.23
N LEU A 77 -7.85 -15.02 0.22
CA LEU A 77 -9.25 -14.63 0.36
C LEU A 77 -10.02 -15.52 1.32
N ALA A 78 -9.63 -16.79 1.48
CA ALA A 78 -10.18 -17.66 2.50
C ALA A 78 -9.75 -17.24 3.91
N ILE A 79 -8.52 -16.71 4.08
CA ILE A 79 -8.06 -16.20 5.38
C ILE A 79 -8.77 -14.88 5.74
N LEU A 80 -8.82 -13.94 4.81
CA LEU A 80 -9.35 -12.59 5.07
C LEU A 80 -10.88 -12.51 5.01
N LEU A 81 -11.48 -13.24 4.07
CA LEU A 81 -12.91 -13.16 3.73
C LEU A 81 -13.57 -14.56 3.73
N GLY A 82 -12.97 -15.54 4.40
CA GLY A 82 -13.46 -16.92 4.43
C GLY A 82 -14.83 -17.08 5.08
N ALA A 83 -15.13 -16.26 6.10
CA ALA A 83 -16.45 -16.24 6.72
C ALA A 83 -17.57 -15.93 5.71
N PHE A 84 -17.27 -15.15 4.65
CA PHE A 84 -18.22 -14.81 3.59
C PHE A 84 -18.20 -15.80 2.42
N GLY A 85 -17.27 -16.74 2.39
CA GLY A 85 -17.14 -17.74 1.32
C GLY A 85 -16.59 -17.20 -0.01
N VAL A 86 -15.96 -16.02 -0.02
CA VAL A 86 -15.47 -15.36 -1.25
C VAL A 86 -14.50 -16.25 -2.05
N HIS A 87 -13.65 -17.01 -1.34
CA HIS A 87 -12.69 -17.94 -1.94
C HIS A 87 -13.35 -19.06 -2.76
N LYS A 88 -14.60 -19.43 -2.45
CA LYS A 88 -15.36 -20.45 -3.20
C LYS A 88 -15.83 -19.93 -4.56
N PHE A 89 -16.25 -18.68 -4.64
CA PHE A 89 -16.70 -18.07 -5.90
C PHE A 89 -15.57 -18.01 -6.94
N ILE A 90 -14.33 -17.77 -6.50
CA ILE A 90 -13.15 -17.68 -7.38
C ILE A 90 -12.81 -19.02 -8.03
N LEU A 91 -13.04 -20.10 -7.30
CA LEU A 91 -12.88 -21.48 -7.78
C LEU A 91 -14.10 -21.94 -8.62
N GLY A 92 -15.14 -21.12 -8.72
CA GLY A 92 -16.39 -21.42 -9.45
C GLY A 92 -17.39 -22.23 -8.64
N TYR A 93 -17.21 -22.33 -7.33
CA TYR A 93 -18.11 -23.01 -6.39
C TYR A 93 -19.22 -22.06 -5.92
N ASN A 94 -20.02 -21.59 -6.88
CA ASN A 94 -21.05 -20.57 -6.61
C ASN A 94 -22.10 -21.08 -5.60
N LYS A 95 -22.44 -22.36 -5.63
CA LYS A 95 -23.44 -22.94 -4.71
C LYS A 95 -22.92 -22.93 -3.28
N GLU A 96 -21.70 -23.38 -3.08
CA GLU A 96 -21.01 -23.47 -1.80
C GLU A 96 -20.76 -22.08 -1.21
N GLY A 97 -20.33 -21.13 -2.05
CA GLY A 97 -20.16 -19.73 -1.66
C GLY A 97 -21.47 -19.11 -1.19
N ILE A 98 -22.58 -19.36 -1.89
CA ILE A 98 -23.91 -18.88 -1.45
C ILE A 98 -24.32 -19.54 -0.13
N ILE A 99 -24.07 -20.85 0.04
CA ILE A 99 -24.35 -21.54 1.31
C ILE A 99 -23.58 -20.87 2.46
N MET A 100 -22.28 -20.63 2.30
CA MET A 100 -21.49 -19.93 3.32
C MET A 100 -22.05 -18.55 3.63
N LEU A 101 -22.40 -17.78 2.60
CA LEU A 101 -22.91 -16.42 2.75
C LEU A 101 -24.27 -16.40 3.47
N VAL A 102 -25.17 -17.32 3.13
CA VAL A 102 -26.48 -17.45 3.80
C VAL A 102 -26.30 -17.88 5.24
N VAL A 103 -25.45 -18.87 5.53
CA VAL A 103 -25.16 -19.30 6.91
C VAL A 103 -24.58 -18.13 7.71
N THR A 104 -23.60 -17.42 7.17
CA THR A 104 -22.96 -16.29 7.87
C THR A 104 -23.91 -15.11 8.08
N LEU A 105 -24.73 -14.74 7.10
CA LEU A 105 -25.64 -13.60 7.24
C LEU A 105 -26.94 -13.93 7.98
N VAL A 106 -27.58 -15.06 7.67
CA VAL A 106 -28.86 -15.43 8.27
C VAL A 106 -28.64 -16.07 9.63
N ILE A 107 -27.86 -17.14 9.70
CA ILE A 107 -27.61 -17.83 10.97
C ILE A 107 -26.70 -16.99 11.85
N GLY A 108 -25.61 -16.44 11.30
CA GLY A 108 -24.75 -15.51 12.06
C GLY A 108 -25.50 -14.26 12.53
N GLY A 109 -26.40 -13.69 11.73
CA GLY A 109 -27.24 -12.57 12.15
C GLY A 109 -28.20 -12.92 13.29
N ILE A 110 -28.87 -14.08 13.21
CA ILE A 110 -29.82 -14.55 14.24
C ILE A 110 -29.09 -14.97 15.53
N THR A 111 -27.88 -15.53 15.41
CA THR A 111 -27.09 -16.07 16.54
C THR A 111 -26.06 -15.09 17.11
N CYS A 112 -26.19 -13.79 16.83
CA CYS A 112 -25.27 -12.75 17.29
C CYS A 112 -23.79 -13.05 16.96
N GLY A 113 -23.52 -13.53 15.74
CA GLY A 113 -22.18 -13.75 15.21
C GLY A 113 -21.60 -15.16 15.43
N ILE A 114 -22.27 -16.06 16.16
CA ILE A 114 -21.76 -17.42 16.41
C ILE A 114 -21.64 -18.22 15.09
N GLY A 115 -22.69 -18.19 14.26
CA GLY A 115 -22.65 -18.82 12.94
C GLY A 115 -21.54 -18.26 12.04
N ALA A 116 -21.28 -16.95 12.12
CA ALA A 116 -20.20 -16.30 11.39
C ALA A 116 -18.82 -16.73 11.90
N GLY A 117 -18.66 -16.91 13.22
CA GLY A 117 -17.43 -17.41 13.82
C GLY A 117 -17.06 -18.82 13.36
N LEU A 118 -18.04 -19.74 13.34
CA LEU A 118 -17.83 -21.11 12.84
C LEU A 118 -17.44 -21.13 11.37
N MET A 119 -18.13 -20.34 10.53
CA MET A 119 -17.79 -20.22 9.11
C MET A 119 -16.43 -19.55 8.89
N GLY A 120 -16.05 -18.60 9.74
CA GLY A 120 -14.72 -17.98 9.73
C GLY A 120 -13.61 -18.99 10.02
N VAL A 121 -13.81 -19.89 11.00
CA VAL A 121 -12.85 -20.97 11.30
C VAL A 121 -12.73 -21.94 10.13
N ILE A 122 -13.85 -22.33 9.51
CA ILE A 122 -13.85 -23.18 8.32
C ILE A 122 -13.06 -22.52 7.18
N GLY A 123 -13.35 -21.24 6.89
CA GLY A 123 -12.65 -20.47 5.87
C GLY A 123 -11.14 -20.33 6.17
N LEU A 124 -10.76 -20.11 7.43
CA LEU A 124 -9.37 -20.04 7.84
C LEU A 124 -8.63 -21.37 7.62
N ILE A 125 -9.24 -22.49 8.00
CA ILE A 125 -8.68 -23.84 7.79
C ILE A 125 -8.50 -24.11 6.29
N GLU A 126 -9.51 -23.79 5.48
CA GLU A 126 -9.41 -23.96 4.02
C GLU A 126 -8.35 -23.04 3.42
N GLY A 127 -8.21 -21.81 3.90
CA GLY A 127 -7.17 -20.89 3.44
C GLY A 127 -5.76 -21.38 3.71
N ILE A 128 -5.50 -21.87 4.92
CA ILE A 128 -4.21 -22.49 5.26
C ILE A 128 -4.00 -23.77 4.44
N MET A 129 -5.03 -24.60 4.26
CA MET A 129 -4.93 -25.82 3.46
C MET A 129 -4.60 -25.54 1.99
N TYR A 130 -5.21 -24.51 1.41
CA TYR A 130 -4.94 -24.11 0.04
C TYR A 130 -3.49 -23.62 -0.11
N LEU A 131 -3.01 -22.79 0.81
CA LEU A 131 -1.64 -22.26 0.76
C LEU A 131 -0.57 -23.32 1.05
N THR A 132 -0.88 -24.33 1.85
CA THR A 132 0.06 -25.42 2.17
C THR A 132 0.11 -26.52 1.12
N LYS A 133 -0.84 -26.57 0.18
CA LYS A 133 -0.81 -27.50 -0.95
C LYS A 133 0.18 -27.07 -2.05
N SER A 134 0.75 -28.07 -2.73
CA SER A 134 1.51 -27.82 -3.96
C SER A 134 0.58 -27.29 -5.05
N ASP A 135 1.13 -26.52 -5.99
CA ASP A 135 0.33 -25.93 -7.07
C ASP A 135 -0.40 -26.99 -7.90
N ALA A 136 0.29 -28.07 -8.26
CA ALA A 136 -0.30 -29.17 -9.03
C ALA A 136 -1.42 -29.89 -8.27
N GLU A 137 -1.23 -30.17 -6.97
CA GLU A 137 -2.28 -30.79 -6.15
C GLU A 137 -3.49 -29.88 -6.00
N PHE A 138 -3.27 -28.58 -5.76
CA PHE A 138 -4.36 -27.62 -5.64
C PHE A 138 -5.16 -27.56 -6.95
N TYR A 139 -4.48 -27.44 -8.08
CA TYR A 139 -5.11 -27.38 -9.39
C TYR A 139 -5.96 -28.62 -9.68
N ASN A 140 -5.38 -29.81 -9.49
CA ASN A 140 -6.08 -31.06 -9.74
C ASN A 140 -7.25 -31.28 -8.77
N THR A 141 -7.12 -30.87 -7.51
CA THR A 141 -8.16 -31.10 -6.48
C THR A 141 -9.30 -30.09 -6.58
N TYR A 142 -8.98 -28.79 -6.67
CA TYR A 142 -9.96 -27.71 -6.49
C TYR A 142 -10.29 -26.95 -7.78
N GLN A 143 -9.49 -27.05 -8.84
CA GLN A 143 -9.85 -26.43 -10.12
C GLN A 143 -10.44 -27.47 -11.08
N VAL A 144 -9.78 -28.61 -11.24
CA VAL A 144 -10.23 -29.71 -12.12
C VAL A 144 -11.20 -30.64 -11.41
N GLY A 145 -10.80 -31.19 -10.27
CA GLY A 145 -11.58 -32.15 -9.48
C GLY A 145 -12.78 -31.54 -8.76
N LYS A 146 -12.89 -30.21 -8.77
CA LYS A 146 -14.02 -29.45 -8.22
C LYS A 146 -14.44 -29.88 -6.81
N LYS A 147 -13.47 -30.17 -5.93
CA LYS A 147 -13.71 -30.52 -4.53
C LYS A 147 -14.27 -29.32 -3.72
N PRO A 148 -15.56 -29.33 -3.33
CA PRO A 148 -16.24 -28.14 -2.81
C PRO A 148 -15.89 -27.78 -1.36
N TRP A 149 -15.45 -28.74 -0.55
CA TRP A 149 -15.06 -28.58 0.86
C TRP A 149 -13.83 -29.44 1.15
N PHE A 150 -12.98 -28.98 2.08
CA PHE A 150 -11.77 -29.66 2.61
C PHE A 150 -11.27 -30.83 1.77
#